data_AF-A0A966YA59-F1
#
_entry.id   AF-A0A966YA59-F1
#
_cell.length_a   1.000
_cell.length_b   1.000
_cell.length_c   1.000
_cell.angle_alpha   90.00
_cell.angle_beta   90.00
_cell.angle_gamma   90.00
#
_symmetry.space_group_name_H-M   'P 1'
#
loop_
_entity.id
_entity.type
_entity.pdbx_description
1 polymer ?
#
loop_
_entity_poly.entity_id
_entity_poly.type
_entity_poly.pdbx_seq_one_letter_code
_entity_poly.pdbx_strand_id
1 'polypeptide(L)'
;MTSDRDTPNGSYCRPADWQLVEACIAGTPGGWDLFIRRFGRLISEVVSRTATRRQRGLSNTDHDDLVAEVFAELLARDAAALKMFSGRSTLTTYLTVIARRVTVRQLQRQLRLIVPA
;
A
#
# COMPACT_ATOMS: atom_id res chain seq x y z
N MET A 1 23.87 6.24 30.70
CA MET A 1 23.00 5.13 31.13
C MET A 1 21.60 5.42 30.58
N THR A 2 21.46 5.33 29.26
CA THR A 2 20.20 5.61 28.56
C THR A 2 19.41 4.33 28.49
N SER A 3 18.26 4.36 29.19
CA SER A 3 17.15 3.42 29.17
C SER A 3 17.18 2.43 28.01
N ASP A 4 17.55 1.22 28.38
CA ASP A 4 16.96 -0.01 27.88
C ASP A 4 15.46 0.20 27.73
N ARG A 5 14.98 0.23 26.49
CA ARG A 5 13.56 0.07 26.16
C ARG A 5 13.48 -1.25 25.45
N ASP A 6 13.16 -2.28 26.22
CA ASP A 6 12.16 -3.29 25.89
C ASP A 6 11.73 -3.24 24.42
N THR A 7 12.18 -4.22 23.64
CA THR A 7 11.41 -4.72 22.50
C THR A 7 10.59 -5.93 22.98
N PRO A 8 9.33 -5.78 23.44
CA PRO A 8 8.53 -6.95 23.80
C PRO A 8 7.97 -7.70 22.58
N ASN A 9 8.43 -7.37 21.37
CA ASN A 9 8.19 -8.14 20.16
C ASN A 9 9.19 -7.65 19.10
N GLY A 10 10.00 -8.56 18.56
CA GLY A 10 10.92 -8.24 17.48
C GLY A 10 10.19 -7.56 16.34
N SER A 11 10.75 -6.48 15.79
CA SER A 11 10.20 -5.82 14.61
C SER A 11 9.92 -6.85 13.52
N TYR A 12 8.66 -6.94 13.08
CA TYR A 12 8.26 -7.85 12.01
C TYR A 12 8.77 -7.37 10.64
N CYS A 13 9.28 -6.15 10.57
CA CYS A 13 9.84 -5.57 9.37
C CYS A 13 11.28 -6.05 9.15
N ARG A 14 11.55 -6.58 7.96
CA ARG A 14 12.92 -6.91 7.56
C ARG A 14 13.73 -5.61 7.38
N PRO A 15 15.03 -5.58 7.74
CA PRO A 15 15.86 -4.38 7.56
C PRO A 15 15.84 -3.83 6.13
N ALA A 16 15.86 -4.70 5.11
CA ALA A 16 15.79 -4.29 3.71
C ALA A 16 14.45 -3.65 3.31
N ASP A 17 13.34 -4.03 3.96
CA ASP A 17 12.03 -3.41 3.73
C ASP A 17 11.98 -2.03 4.39
N TRP A 18 12.56 -1.92 5.59
CA TRP A 18 12.67 -0.65 6.31
C TRP A 18 13.50 0.38 5.51
N GLN A 19 14.70 -0.01 5.07
CA GLN A 19 15.57 0.84 4.27
C GLN A 19 14.92 1.29 2.96
N LEU A 20 14.15 0.40 2.33
CA LEU A 20 13.42 0.74 1.10
C LEU A 20 12.30 1.76 1.37
N VAL A 21 11.58 1.63 2.50
CA VAL A 21 10.58 2.63 2.92
C VAL A 21 11.24 3.97 3.20
N GLU A 22 12.36 4.00 3.93
CA GLU A 22 13.12 5.22 4.17
C GLU A 22 13.61 5.87 2.87
N ALA A 23 14.10 5.08 1.91
CA ALA A 23 14.49 5.58 0.60
C ALA A 23 13.32 6.21 -0.18
N CYS A 24 12.12 5.61 -0.10
CA CYS A 24 10.91 6.18 -0.73
C CYS A 24 10.50 7.50 -0.07
N ILE A 25 10.55 7.57 1.27
CA ILE A 25 10.23 8.77 2.05
C ILE A 25 11.24 9.89 1.79
N ALA A 26 12.53 9.55 1.69
CA ALA A 26 13.60 10.51 1.43
C ALA A 26 13.67 10.98 -0.03
N GLY A 27 12.88 10.37 -0.94
CA GLY A 27 12.94 10.67 -2.37
C GLY A 27 14.27 10.23 -3.02
N THR A 28 14.92 9.22 -2.44
CA THR A 28 16.20 8.70 -2.97
C THR A 28 15.99 8.21 -4.41
N PRO A 29 16.87 8.58 -5.37
CA PRO A 29 16.79 8.11 -6.74
C PRO A 29 16.66 6.58 -6.82
N GLY A 30 15.66 6.09 -7.56
CA GLY A 30 15.39 4.65 -7.71
C GLY A 30 14.67 3.97 -6.54
N GLY A 31 14.41 4.67 -5.42
CA GLY A 31 13.69 4.09 -4.27
C GLY A 31 12.29 3.60 -4.64
N TRP A 32 11.51 4.46 -5.31
CA TRP A 32 10.18 4.11 -5.79
C TRP A 32 10.20 3.05 -6.90
N ASP A 33 11.20 3.07 -7.80
CA ASP A 33 11.36 2.03 -8.82
C ASP A 33 11.56 0.65 -8.20
N LEU A 34 12.44 0.55 -7.19
CA LEU A 34 12.67 -0.70 -6.47
C LEU A 34 11.43 -1.12 -5.67
N PHE A 35 10.72 -0.16 -5.07
CA PHE A 35 9.48 -0.41 -4.36
C PHE A 35 8.40 -0.99 -5.28
N ILE A 36 8.17 -0.39 -6.45
CA ILE A 36 7.21 -0.87 -7.46
C ILE A 36 7.64 -2.25 -7.97
N ARG A 37 8.92 -2.49 -8.26
CA ARG A 37 9.43 -3.80 -8.69
C ARG A 37 9.17 -4.89 -7.64
N ARG A 38 9.33 -4.59 -6.34
CA ARG A 38 9.16 -5.57 -5.26
C ARG A 38 7.70 -5.80 -4.86
N PHE A 39 6.88 -4.74 -4.84
CA PHE A 39 5.53 -4.80 -4.27
C PHE A 39 4.40 -4.55 -5.28
N GLY A 40 4.70 -4.18 -6.52
CA GLY A 40 3.70 -3.94 -7.56
C GLY A 40 2.84 -5.17 -7.85
N ARG A 41 3.45 -6.36 -7.97
CA ARG A 41 2.70 -7.61 -8.14
C ARG A 41 1.80 -7.91 -6.93
N LEU A 42 2.29 -7.70 -5.71
CA LEU A 42 1.49 -7.88 -4.50
C LEU A 42 0.27 -6.96 -4.50
N ILE A 43 0.46 -5.66 -4.76
CA ILE A 43 -0.61 -4.68 -4.79
C ILE A 43 -1.63 -5.04 -5.88
N SER A 44 -1.16 -5.36 -7.08
CA SER A 44 -1.97 -5.84 -8.20
C SER A 44 -2.84 -7.04 -7.82
N GLU A 45 -2.25 -8.08 -7.21
CA GLU A 45 -2.99 -9.27 -6.77
C GLU A 45 -4.02 -8.96 -5.67
N VAL A 46 -3.69 -8.04 -4.75
CA VAL A 46 -4.61 -7.60 -3.69
C VAL A 46 -5.79 -6.82 -4.27
N VAL A 47 -5.56 -5.94 -5.25
CA VAL A 47 -6.63 -5.22 -5.98
C VAL A 47 -7.57 -6.23 -6.64
N SER A 48 -7.06 -7.17 -7.45
CA SER A 48 -7.88 -8.18 -8.13
C SER A 48 -8.71 -8.99 -7.13
N ARG A 49 -8.07 -9.55 -6.10
CA ARG A 49 -8.77 -10.37 -5.09
C ARG A 49 -9.83 -9.59 -4.33
N THR A 50 -9.60 -8.29 -4.10
CA THR A 50 -10.56 -7.43 -3.38
C THR A 50 -11.78 -7.12 -4.24
N ALA A 51 -11.59 -6.90 -5.55
CA ALA A 51 -12.68 -6.66 -6.49
C ALA A 51 -13.52 -7.92 -6.77
N THR A 52 -12.86 -9.07 -6.98
CA THR A 52 -13.55 -10.35 -7.21
C THR A 52 -14.46 -10.72 -6.03
N ARG A 53 -14.01 -10.51 -4.79
CA ARG A 53 -14.82 -10.74 -3.58
C ARG A 53 -16.08 -9.86 -3.49
N ARG A 54 -16.14 -8.78 -4.27
CA ARG A 54 -17.30 -7.89 -4.40
C ARG A 54 -18.09 -8.15 -5.67
N GLN A 55 -17.89 -9.30 -6.32
CA GLN A 55 -18.57 -9.72 -7.56
C GLN A 55 -18.42 -8.69 -8.70
N ARG A 56 -17.33 -7.92 -8.70
CA ARG A 56 -16.99 -6.97 -9.77
C ARG A 56 -16.00 -7.65 -10.71
N GLY A 57 -16.43 -7.89 -11.95
CA GLY A 57 -15.50 -8.07 -13.06
C GLY A 57 -14.83 -6.72 -13.31
N LEU A 58 -13.52 -6.64 -13.16
CA LEU A 58 -12.75 -5.45 -13.57
C LEU A 58 -12.31 -5.65 -15.02
N SER A 59 -12.43 -4.61 -15.83
CA SER A 59 -11.63 -4.55 -17.05
C SER A 59 -10.14 -4.42 -16.68
N ASN A 60 -9.23 -4.72 -17.60
CA ASN A 60 -7.79 -4.52 -17.36
C ASN A 60 -7.48 -3.05 -17.05
N THR A 61 -8.14 -2.12 -17.73
CA THR A 61 -7.99 -0.67 -17.50
C THR A 61 -8.45 -0.29 -16.09
N ASP A 62 -9.62 -0.74 -15.64
CA ASP A 62 -10.09 -0.46 -14.27
C ASP A 62 -9.15 -1.04 -13.21
N HIS A 63 -8.56 -2.21 -13.50
CA HIS A 63 -7.60 -2.84 -12.61
C HIS A 63 -6.30 -2.03 -12.51
N ASP A 64 -5.72 -1.62 -13.63
CA ASP A 64 -4.52 -0.79 -13.68
C ASP A 64 -4.74 0.57 -13.00
N ASP A 65 -5.90 1.20 -13.22
CA ASP A 65 -6.30 2.46 -12.57
C ASP A 65 -6.39 2.31 -11.05
N LEU A 66 -6.95 1.19 -10.57
CA LEU A 66 -7.01 0.91 -9.12
C LEU A 66 -5.62 0.67 -8.53
N VAL A 67 -4.73 -0.02 -9.24
CA VAL A 67 -3.33 -0.19 -8.81
C VAL A 67 -2.63 1.16 -8.75
N ALA A 68 -2.81 2.02 -9.75
CA ALA A 68 -2.26 3.37 -9.79
C ALA A 68 -2.78 4.22 -8.62
N GLU A 69 -4.08 4.15 -8.30
CA GLU A 69 -4.67 4.85 -7.14
C GLU A 69 -4.05 4.38 -5.80
N VAL A 70 -3.71 3.10 -5.65
CA VAL A 70 -3.00 2.61 -4.46
C VAL A 70 -1.62 3.26 -4.34
N PHE A 71 -0.85 3.32 -5.44
CA PHE A 71 0.46 3.98 -5.43
C PHE A 71 0.33 5.50 -5.23
N ALA A 72 -0.69 6.13 -5.80
CA ALA A 72 -0.99 7.53 -5.57
C ALA A 72 -1.28 7.81 -4.09
N GLU A 73 -2.05 6.95 -3.41
CA GLU A 73 -2.27 7.06 -1.95
C GLU A 73 -0.97 6.87 -1.15
N LEU A 74 -0.08 5.96 -1.58
CA LEU A 74 1.22 5.76 -0.91
C LEU A 74 2.15 6.96 -1.06
N LEU A 75 2.06 7.70 -2.17
CA LEU A 75 2.84 8.91 -2.44
C LEU A 75 2.19 10.18 -1.85
N ALA A 76 0.87 10.16 -1.66
CA ALA A 76 0.09 11.31 -1.24
C ALA A 76 0.60 11.92 0.07
N ARG A 77 0.46 13.25 0.17
CA ARG A 77 0.84 14.03 1.36
C ARG A 77 2.29 13.74 1.80
N ASP A 78 3.21 13.74 0.84
CA ASP A 78 4.63 13.47 1.07
C ASP A 78 4.86 12.10 1.73
N ALA A 79 4.32 11.06 1.10
CA ALA A 79 4.37 9.67 1.54
C ALA A 79 3.89 9.44 2.99
N ALA A 80 2.84 10.16 3.42
CA ALA A 80 2.34 10.11 4.79
C ALA A 80 1.99 8.68 5.26
N ALA A 81 1.41 7.86 4.36
CA ALA A 81 1.10 6.47 4.66
C ALA A 81 2.38 5.66 4.96
N LEU A 82 3.44 5.83 4.16
CA LEU A 82 4.72 5.16 4.43
C LEU A 82 5.38 5.68 5.71
N LYS A 83 5.29 6.98 6.01
CA LYS A 83 5.79 7.56 7.29
C LYS A 83 5.07 7.01 8.52
N MET A 84 3.82 6.55 8.38
CA MET A 84 3.07 5.90 9.47
C MET A 84 3.46 4.43 9.68
N PHE A 85 4.24 3.84 8.78
CA PHE A 85 4.73 2.48 8.94
C PHE A 85 5.75 2.40 10.09
N SER A 86 5.38 1.73 11.18
CA SER A 86 6.15 1.68 12.43
C SER A 86 6.83 0.33 12.69
N GLY A 87 6.88 -0.57 11.71
CA GLY A 87 7.49 -1.90 11.87
C GLY A 87 6.71 -2.89 12.76
N ARG A 88 5.52 -2.50 13.25
CA ARG A 88 4.61 -3.36 14.04
C ARG A 88 3.98 -4.52 13.24
N SER A 89 4.25 -4.58 11.94
CA SER A 89 3.85 -5.68 11.04
C SER A 89 4.85 -5.77 9.90
N THR A 90 4.81 -6.84 9.10
CA THR A 90 5.57 -6.89 7.85
C THR A 90 5.09 -5.79 6.89
N LEU A 91 5.98 -5.30 6.03
CA LEU A 91 5.60 -4.32 5.01
C LEU A 91 4.51 -4.88 4.08
N THR A 92 4.60 -6.16 3.69
CA THR A 92 3.58 -6.88 2.93
C THR A 92 2.19 -6.78 3.56
N THR A 93 2.08 -7.03 4.87
CA THR A 93 0.82 -6.92 5.61
C THR A 93 0.29 -5.49 5.57
N TYR A 94 1.16 -4.52 5.83
CA TYR A 94 0.80 -3.11 5.83
C TYR A 94 0.27 -2.63 4.48
N LEU A 95 0.99 -2.95 3.39
CA LEU A 95 0.59 -2.61 2.02
C LEU A 95 -0.69 -3.32 1.60
N THR A 96 -0.88 -4.58 2.02
CA THR A 96 -2.13 -5.30 1.76
C THR A 96 -3.33 -4.57 2.36
N VAL A 97 -3.21 -4.04 3.58
CA VAL A 97 -4.28 -3.27 4.24
C VAL A 97 -4.58 -1.98 3.48
N ILE A 98 -3.56 -1.23 3.08
CA ILE A 98 -3.72 0.00 2.29
C ILE A 98 -4.39 -0.30 0.95
N ALA A 99 -3.85 -1.26 0.19
CA ALA A 99 -4.38 -1.64 -1.11
C ALA A 99 -5.86 -2.05 -1.04
N ARG A 100 -6.23 -2.88 -0.05
CA ARG A 100 -7.64 -3.25 0.20
C ARG A 100 -8.51 -2.02 0.47
N ARG A 101 -8.09 -1.14 1.38
CA ARG A 101 -8.88 0.04 1.78
C ARG A 101 -9.13 0.98 0.61
N VAL A 102 -8.08 1.28 -0.15
CA VAL A 102 -8.16 2.13 -1.34
C VAL A 102 -9.06 1.50 -2.39
N THR A 103 -8.88 0.21 -2.70
CA THR A 103 -9.71 -0.52 -3.67
C THR A 103 -11.19 -0.45 -3.29
N VAL A 104 -11.53 -0.75 -2.03
CA VAL A 104 -12.92 -0.71 -1.55
C VAL A 104 -13.48 0.71 -1.65
N ARG A 105 -12.73 1.72 -1.21
CA ARG A 105 -13.15 3.12 -1.28
C ARG A 105 -13.44 3.54 -2.72
N GLN A 106 -12.60 3.12 -3.68
CA GLN A 106 -12.77 3.49 -5.08
C GLN A 106 -13.96 2.78 -5.73
N LEU A 107 -14.13 1.49 -5.49
CA LEU A 107 -15.30 0.75 -5.99
C LEU A 107 -16.63 1.31 -5.44
N GLN A 108 -16.64 1.74 -4.17
CA GLN A 108 -17.81 2.40 -3.57
C GLN A 108 -18.06 3.78 -4.19
N ARG A 109 -17.02 4.54 -4.52
CA ARG A 109 -17.15 5.82 -5.23
C ARG A 109 -17.77 5.60 -6.62
N GLN A 110 -17.28 4.64 -7.39
CA GLN A 110 -17.83 4.30 -8.71
C GLN A 110 -19.32 3.87 -8.65
N LEU A 111 -19.73 3.11 -7.63
CA LEU A 111 -21.14 2.76 -7.42
C LEU A 111 -22.04 3.99 -7.28
N ARG A 112 -21.60 4.98 -6.50
CA ARG A 112 -22.36 6.23 -6.27
C ARG A 112 -22.46 7.11 -7.51
N LEU A 113 -21.54 6.97 -8.46
CA LEU A 113 -21.59 7.71 -9.73
C LEU A 113 -22.55 7.08 -10.74
N ILE A 114 -22.84 5.77 -10.62
CA ILE A 114 -23.72 5.04 -11.53
C ILE A 114 -25.19 5.14 -11.10
N VAL A 115 -25.44 5.26 -9.80
CA VAL A 115 -26.80 5.45 -9.26
C VAL A 115 -26.97 6.91 -8.85
N PRO A 116 -27.61 7.76 -9.67
CA PRO A 116 -27.99 9.10 -9.23
C PRO A 116 -29.02 8.99 -8.10
N ALA A 117 -28.83 9.83 -7.08
CA ALA A 117 -29.74 9.96 -5.93
C ALA A 117 -31.12 10.49 -6.35
#